data_AF-A0AAV7RKK5-F1
#
_entry.id   AF-A0AAV7RKK5-F1
#
_cell.length_a   1.000
_cell.length_b   1.000
_cell.length_c   1.000
_cell.angle_alpha   90.00
_cell.angle_beta   90.00
_cell.angle_gamma   90.00
#
_symmetry.space_group_name_H-M   'P 1'
#
loop_
_entity.id
_entity.type
_entity.pdbx_description
1 polymer ?
#
loop_
_entity_poly.entity_id
_entity_poly.type
_entity_poly.pdbx_seq_one_letter_code
_entity_poly.pdbx_strand_id
1 'polypeptide(L)'
;MVVAWCHIVLDLIGASLAPKTKHMYESAWRVSFNSPTAMEGFNTEDVLRFLRRKRECGKSLQLVRRQLLSIAFFAGLKGVRDPTKDPRMRRAILGWECMTLPKENVRKLIDVARLAHIVVLHQVCKSPYEVSLFRFTYLLTFFGACRISELMAPFKAGQGTGIELADVILSDS
;
A
#
# COMPACT_ATOMS: atom_id res chain seq x y z
N MET A 1 16.67 -33.06 -12.32
CA MET A 1 15.23 -33.23 -11.98
C MET A 1 14.74 -32.39 -10.79
N VAL A 2 15.60 -31.67 -10.04
CA VAL A 2 15.22 -30.89 -8.82
C VAL A 2 14.58 -29.51 -9.12
N VAL A 3 14.82 -28.95 -10.31
CA VAL A 3 14.54 -27.54 -10.61
C VAL A 3 13.06 -27.26 -10.98
N ALA A 4 12.36 -28.21 -11.61
CA ALA A 4 11.02 -27.97 -12.17
C ALA A 4 9.92 -27.75 -11.10
N TRP A 5 10.02 -28.43 -9.96
CA TRP A 5 9.05 -28.36 -8.87
C TRP A 5 9.27 -27.11 -8.01
N CYS A 6 10.51 -26.64 -7.90
CA CYS A 6 10.81 -25.36 -7.25
C CYS A 6 10.10 -24.19 -7.94
N HIS A 7 10.05 -24.15 -9.28
CA HIS A 7 9.34 -23.09 -10.01
C HIS A 7 7.83 -23.13 -9.76
N ILE A 8 7.21 -24.32 -9.80
CA ILE A 8 5.77 -24.47 -9.53
C ILE A 8 5.42 -24.01 -8.10
N VAL A 9 6.23 -24.39 -7.12
CA VAL A 9 6.03 -23.96 -5.72
C VAL A 9 6.19 -22.45 -5.57
N LEU A 10 7.19 -21.85 -6.23
CA LEU A 10 7.38 -20.40 -6.23
C LEU A 10 6.23 -19.66 -6.91
N ASP A 11 5.65 -20.21 -7.98
CA ASP A 11 4.48 -19.64 -8.65
C ASP A 11 3.23 -19.71 -7.76
N LEU A 12 3.02 -20.83 -7.05
CA LEU A 12 1.93 -20.96 -6.08
C LEU A 12 2.07 -19.97 -4.91
N ILE A 13 3.28 -19.80 -4.38
CA ILE A 13 3.59 -18.80 -3.35
C ILE A 13 3.38 -17.37 -3.91
N GLY A 14 3.74 -17.14 -5.17
CA GLY A 14 3.50 -15.86 -5.84
C GLY A 14 2.02 -15.56 -6.02
N ALA A 15 1.22 -16.57 -6.35
CA ALA A 15 -0.22 -16.48 -6.53
C ALA A 15 -0.99 -16.28 -5.22
N SER A 16 -0.44 -16.74 -4.08
CA SER A 16 -1.05 -16.51 -2.76
C SER A 16 -0.96 -15.05 -2.28
N LEU A 17 -0.24 -14.19 -2.99
CA LEU A 17 -0.04 -12.79 -2.62
C LEU A 17 -0.85 -11.87 -3.54
N ALA A 18 -1.55 -10.90 -2.95
CA ALA A 18 -2.13 -9.80 -3.70
C ALA A 18 -1.02 -9.02 -4.46
N PRO A 19 -1.27 -8.47 -5.67
CA PRO A 19 -0.24 -7.82 -6.49
C PRO A 19 0.51 -6.69 -5.75
N LYS A 20 -0.21 -5.90 -4.94
CA LYS A 20 0.40 -4.85 -4.09
C LYS A 20 1.33 -5.42 -3.03
N THR A 21 0.96 -6.55 -2.42
CA THR A 21 1.79 -7.25 -1.41
C THR A 21 3.03 -7.84 -2.05
N LYS A 22 2.92 -8.44 -3.24
CA LYS A 22 4.05 -8.97 -4.01
C LYS A 22 5.07 -7.87 -4.32
N HIS A 23 4.64 -6.76 -4.90
CA HIS A 23 5.52 -5.62 -5.18
C HIS A 23 6.15 -5.04 -3.90
N MET A 24 5.39 -4.98 -2.80
CA MET A 24 5.91 -4.53 -1.51
C MET A 24 7.01 -5.46 -1.00
N TYR A 25 6.78 -6.77 -1.05
CA TYR A 25 7.77 -7.77 -0.62
C TYR A 25 9.02 -7.76 -1.49
N GLU A 26 8.88 -7.67 -2.82
CA GLU A 26 10.02 -7.56 -3.74
C GLU A 26 10.84 -6.29 -3.51
N SER A 27 10.19 -5.14 -3.33
CA SER A 27 10.90 -3.87 -3.07
C SER A 27 11.61 -3.88 -1.71
N ALA A 28 10.98 -4.44 -0.67
CA ALA A 28 11.61 -4.63 0.62
C ALA A 28 12.78 -5.63 0.54
N TRP A 29 12.62 -6.71 -0.22
CA TRP A 29 13.67 -7.70 -0.45
C TRP A 29 14.92 -7.05 -1.06
N ARG A 30 14.78 -6.31 -2.15
CA ARG A 30 15.92 -5.61 -2.79
C ARG A 30 16.63 -4.65 -1.84
N VAL A 31 15.86 -3.91 -1.04
CA VAL A 31 16.40 -2.88 -0.14
C VAL A 31 17.07 -3.48 1.10
N SER A 32 16.57 -4.60 1.60
CA SER A 32 17.10 -5.26 2.81
C SER A 32 18.25 -6.23 2.50
N PHE A 33 18.32 -6.79 1.28
CA PHE A 33 19.24 -7.88 0.91
C PHE A 33 20.34 -7.50 -0.10
N ASN A 34 20.56 -6.21 -0.37
CA ASN A 34 21.75 -5.75 -1.13
C ASN A 34 23.09 -5.88 -0.36
N SER A 35 23.11 -6.55 0.79
CA SER A 35 24.32 -6.80 1.58
C SER A 35 24.65 -8.30 1.56
N PRO A 36 25.89 -8.69 1.22
CA PRO A 36 26.29 -10.10 1.05
C PRO A 36 26.11 -10.97 2.31
N THR A 37 26.04 -10.37 3.51
CA THR A 37 25.76 -11.08 4.78
C THR A 37 24.31 -11.53 4.92
N ALA A 38 23.38 -10.99 4.14
CA ALA A 38 21.96 -11.30 4.25
C ALA A 38 21.58 -12.65 3.59
N MET A 39 22.53 -13.30 2.89
CA MET A 39 22.37 -14.60 2.25
C MET A 39 22.51 -15.78 3.22
N GLU A 40 23.30 -15.65 4.30
CA GLU A 40 23.65 -16.77 5.20
C GLU A 40 22.61 -17.06 6.28
N GLY A 41 21.70 -16.14 6.58
CA GLY A 41 20.64 -16.38 7.53
C GLY A 41 19.99 -15.09 8.01
N PHE A 42 18.71 -15.17 8.33
CA PHE A 42 17.98 -14.06 8.93
C PHE A 42 18.37 -13.92 10.41
N ASN A 43 19.54 -13.35 10.70
CA ASN A 43 19.98 -13.12 12.08
C ASN A 43 19.26 -11.90 12.67
N THR A 44 18.82 -11.99 13.93
CA THR A 44 18.22 -10.88 14.66
C THR A 44 19.11 -9.65 14.67
N GLU A 45 20.42 -9.82 14.82
CA GLU A 45 21.36 -8.69 14.92
C GLU A 45 21.39 -7.85 13.63
N ASP A 46 21.29 -8.50 12.47
CA ASP A 46 21.25 -7.82 11.17
C ASP A 46 19.95 -7.04 10.98
N VAL A 47 18.82 -7.59 11.47
CA VAL A 47 17.52 -6.91 11.44
C VAL A 47 17.48 -5.74 12.41
N LEU A 48 18.13 -5.82 13.58
CA LEU A 48 18.30 -4.70 14.50
C LEU A 48 19.17 -3.59 13.89
N ARG A 49 20.29 -3.95 13.23
CA ARG A 49 21.15 -3.00 12.51
C ARG A 49 20.40 -2.33 11.36
N PHE A 50 19.57 -3.08 10.64
CA PHE A 50 18.66 -2.55 9.64
C PHE A 50 17.68 -1.55 10.23
N LEU A 51 17.04 -1.87 11.37
CA LEU A 51 16.09 -0.99 12.04
C LEU A 51 16.75 0.33 12.47
N ARG A 52 17.95 0.26 13.05
CA ARG A 52 18.78 1.43 13.38
C ARG A 52 19.03 2.30 12.14
N ARG A 53 19.55 1.71 11.06
CA ARG A 53 19.84 2.43 9.80
C ARG A 53 18.60 3.11 9.23
N LYS A 54 17.45 2.44 9.23
CA LYS A 54 16.19 3.02 8.73
C LYS A 54 15.74 4.22 9.57
N ARG A 55 15.94 4.17 10.89
CA ARG A 55 15.67 5.28 11.78
C ARG A 55 16.61 6.46 11.52
N GLU A 56 17.91 6.20 11.39
CA GLU A 56 18.93 7.23 11.06
C GLU A 56 18.63 7.90 9.70
N CYS A 57 18.12 7.15 8.71
CA CYS A 57 17.67 7.70 7.44
C CYS A 57 16.29 8.39 7.48
N GLY A 58 15.71 8.63 8.67
CA GLY A 58 14.42 9.32 8.83
C GLY A 58 13.23 8.60 8.18
N LYS A 59 13.29 7.28 7.99
CA LYS A 59 12.19 6.53 7.37
C LYS A 59 11.00 6.42 8.32
N SER A 60 9.79 6.34 7.78
CA SER A 60 8.60 6.18 8.61
C SER A 60 8.53 4.77 9.22
N LEU A 61 8.03 4.67 10.45
CA LEU A 61 7.86 3.37 11.10
C LEU A 61 6.92 2.45 10.31
N GLN A 62 5.88 3.01 9.67
CA GLN A 62 4.98 2.23 8.81
C GLN A 62 5.72 1.58 7.63
N LEU A 63 6.65 2.29 7.00
CA LEU A 63 7.47 1.72 5.93
C LEU A 63 8.35 0.58 6.47
N VAL A 64 8.98 0.79 7.64
CA VAL A 64 9.82 -0.25 8.26
C VAL A 64 9.01 -1.48 8.65
N ARG A 65 7.79 -1.32 9.20
CA ARG A 65 6.88 -2.43 9.49
C ARG A 65 6.57 -3.27 8.25
N ARG A 66 6.30 -2.62 7.11
CA ARG A 66 6.09 -3.31 5.83
C ARG A 66 7.34 -4.10 5.40
N GLN A 67 8.52 -3.53 5.60
CA GLN A 67 9.79 -4.21 5.31
C GLN A 67 10.02 -5.40 6.25
N LEU A 68 9.70 -5.28 7.54
CA LEU A 68 9.78 -6.37 8.51
C LEU A 68 8.81 -7.51 8.19
N LEU A 69 7.58 -7.22 7.74
CA LEU A 69 6.65 -8.26 7.26
C LEU A 69 7.21 -9.04 6.08
N SER A 70 7.94 -8.36 5.20
CA SER A 70 8.60 -9.01 4.07
C SER A 70 9.71 -9.94 4.57
N ILE A 71 10.53 -9.47 5.52
CA ILE A 71 11.58 -10.27 6.17
C ILE A 71 10.99 -11.53 6.84
N ALA A 72 9.90 -11.38 7.60
CA ALA A 72 9.22 -12.48 8.26
C ALA A 72 8.67 -13.50 7.25
N PHE A 73 8.08 -13.03 6.15
CA PHE A 73 7.58 -13.87 5.06
C PHE A 73 8.70 -14.71 4.45
N PHE A 74 9.81 -14.09 4.06
CA PHE A 74 10.94 -14.82 3.47
C PHE A 74 11.69 -15.71 4.47
N ALA A 75 11.73 -15.35 5.75
CA ALA A 75 12.25 -16.23 6.81
C ALA A 75 11.43 -17.52 6.91
N GLY A 76 10.10 -17.40 6.87
CA GLY A 76 9.19 -18.53 6.81
C GLY A 76 9.39 -19.40 5.57
N LEU A 77 9.54 -18.78 4.38
CA LEU A 77 9.81 -19.51 3.13
C LEU A 77 11.14 -20.26 3.13
N LYS A 78 12.18 -19.73 3.80
CA LYS A 78 13.46 -20.43 3.96
C LYS A 78 13.45 -21.47 5.09
N GLY A 79 12.36 -21.59 5.85
CA GLY A 79 12.28 -22.46 7.02
C GLY A 79 13.18 -22.02 8.19
N VAL A 80 13.61 -20.75 8.22
CA VAL A 80 14.50 -20.21 9.25
C VAL A 80 13.66 -19.53 10.34
N ARG A 81 14.20 -19.49 11.57
CA ARG A 81 13.58 -18.74 12.67
C ARG A 81 13.38 -17.28 12.26
N ASP A 82 12.14 -16.79 12.43
CA ASP A 82 11.79 -15.41 12.14
C ASP A 82 12.46 -14.43 13.13
N PRO A 83 13.42 -13.59 12.68
CA PRO A 83 14.13 -12.65 13.54
C PRO A 83 13.22 -11.53 14.04
N THR A 84 12.11 -11.25 13.36
CA THR A 84 11.18 -10.18 13.74
C THR A 84 10.39 -10.52 15.01
N LYS A 85 10.32 -11.80 15.36
CA LYS A 85 9.68 -12.30 16.59
C LYS A 85 10.57 -12.18 17.84
N ASP A 86 11.83 -11.75 17.70
CA ASP A 86 12.71 -11.54 18.85
C ASP A 86 12.14 -10.45 19.79
N PRO A 87 12.12 -10.66 21.13
CA PRO A 87 11.62 -9.66 22.08
C PRO A 87 12.30 -8.28 21.95
N ARG A 88 13.58 -8.24 21.55
CA ARG A 88 14.32 -7.00 21.32
C ARG A 88 13.73 -6.20 20.16
N MET A 89 13.29 -6.87 19.09
CA MET A 89 12.62 -6.21 17.96
C MET A 89 11.32 -5.54 18.40
N ARG A 90 10.51 -6.26 19.20
CA ARG A 90 9.27 -5.70 19.76
C ARG A 90 9.55 -4.47 20.61
N ARG A 91 10.53 -4.54 21.53
CA ARG A 91 10.92 -3.40 22.38
C ARG A 91 11.48 -2.23 21.56
N ALA A 92 12.28 -2.49 20.52
CA ALA A 92 12.83 -1.46 19.64
C ALA A 92 11.74 -0.72 18.85
N ILE A 93 10.76 -1.45 18.30
CA ILE A 93 9.60 -0.86 17.61
C ILE A 93 8.77 -0.01 18.56
N LEU A 94 8.48 -0.52 19.76
CA LEU A 94 7.74 0.23 20.78
C LEU A 94 8.49 1.51 21.17
N GLY A 95 9.81 1.44 21.38
CA GLY A 95 10.63 2.61 21.66
C GLY A 95 10.59 3.63 20.51
N TRP A 96 10.63 3.16 19.26
CA TRP A 96 10.47 4.04 18.10
C TRP A 96 9.09 4.70 18.08
N GLU A 97 8.00 3.97 18.35
CA GLU A 97 6.65 4.55 18.44
C GLU A 97 6.57 5.66 19.48
N CYS A 98 7.05 5.42 20.70
CA CYS A 98 7.03 6.43 21.75
C CYS A 98 7.83 7.68 21.40
N MET A 99 8.92 7.53 20.63
CA MET A 99 9.74 8.66 20.18
C MET A 99 9.17 9.37 18.95
N THR A 100 8.24 8.74 18.24
CA THR A 100 7.58 9.34 17.09
C THR A 100 6.32 10.03 17.59
N LEU A 101 6.38 11.35 17.78
CA LEU A 101 5.19 12.13 18.14
C LEU A 101 4.04 11.77 17.20
N PRO A 102 2.81 11.60 17.72
CA PRO A 102 1.64 11.47 16.87
C PRO A 102 1.62 12.67 15.95
N LYS A 103 1.82 12.45 14.64
CA LYS A 103 1.47 13.48 13.67
C LYS A 103 -0.02 13.69 13.84
N GLU A 104 -0.43 14.87 14.28
CA GLU A 104 -1.82 15.27 14.24
C GLU A 104 -2.36 14.89 12.87
N ASN A 105 -3.41 14.08 12.87
CA ASN A 105 -4.00 13.64 11.62
C ASN A 105 -4.77 14.84 11.08
N VAL A 106 -4.09 15.75 10.37
CA VAL A 106 -4.67 16.97 9.77
C VAL A 106 -5.62 16.64 8.61
N ARG A 107 -6.06 15.39 8.50
CA ARG A 107 -7.17 15.00 7.64
C ARG A 107 -8.44 15.63 8.23
N LYS A 108 -8.63 16.92 7.96
CA LYS A 108 -9.91 17.58 8.18
C LYS A 108 -10.94 16.81 7.37
N LEU A 109 -12.02 16.40 8.03
CA LEU A 109 -13.24 16.02 7.34
C LEU A 109 -13.54 17.09 6.29
N ILE A 110 -14.00 16.65 5.12
CA ILE A 110 -14.47 17.58 4.10
C ILE A 110 -15.62 18.37 4.73
N ASP A 111 -15.35 19.63 5.05
CA ASP A 111 -16.34 20.55 5.60
C ASP A 111 -17.34 20.94 4.50
N VAL A 112 -18.55 21.34 4.88
CA VAL A 112 -19.62 21.78 3.98
C VAL A 112 -19.15 22.94 3.08
N ALA A 113 -18.23 23.77 3.59
CA ALA A 113 -17.57 24.80 2.79
C ALA A 113 -16.75 24.23 1.60
N ARG A 114 -16.15 23.05 1.75
CA ARG A 114 -15.47 22.34 0.65
C ARG A 114 -16.44 21.64 -0.29
N LEU A 115 -17.62 21.25 0.19
CA LEU A 115 -18.73 20.81 -0.67
C LEU A 115 -19.21 21.95 -1.57
N ALA A 116 -19.20 23.20 -1.11
CA ALA A 116 -19.59 24.35 -1.95
C ALA A 116 -18.66 24.54 -3.17
N HIS A 117 -17.40 24.11 -3.11
CA HIS A 117 -16.49 24.16 -4.26
C HIS A 117 -16.82 23.16 -5.37
N ILE A 118 -17.69 22.17 -5.11
CA ILE A 118 -18.27 21.30 -6.16
C ILE A 118 -19.06 22.15 -7.16
N VAL A 119 -19.57 23.31 -6.75
CA VAL A 119 -20.27 24.23 -7.63
C VAL A 119 -19.33 24.78 -8.71
N VAL A 120 -18.02 24.84 -8.49
CA VAL A 120 -17.00 25.40 -9.41
C VAL A 120 -16.47 24.36 -10.43
N LEU A 121 -16.91 23.09 -10.35
CA LEU A 121 -16.47 22.02 -11.27
C LEU A 121 -16.67 22.38 -12.76
N HIS A 122 -17.71 23.16 -13.09
CA HIS A 122 -17.99 23.62 -14.45
C HIS A 122 -16.87 24.48 -15.06
N GLN A 123 -15.96 25.04 -14.26
CA GLN A 123 -14.83 25.85 -14.73
C GLN A 123 -13.59 25.01 -15.05
N VAL A 124 -13.53 23.76 -14.57
CA VAL A 124 -12.37 22.88 -14.70
C VAL A 124 -12.67 21.69 -15.61
N CYS A 125 -13.90 21.21 -15.60
CA CYS A 125 -14.38 20.13 -16.46
C CYS A 125 -14.60 20.64 -17.89
N LYS A 126 -14.27 19.80 -18.88
CA LYS A 126 -14.40 20.12 -20.30
C LYS A 126 -15.77 19.78 -20.87
N SER A 127 -16.60 19.05 -20.12
CA SER A 127 -17.93 18.64 -20.54
C SER A 127 -18.92 18.59 -19.36
N PRO A 128 -20.23 18.75 -19.61
CA PRO A 128 -21.27 18.58 -18.58
C PRO A 128 -21.28 17.15 -18.01
N TYR A 129 -20.90 16.16 -18.83
CA TYR A 129 -20.71 14.78 -18.39
C TYR A 129 -19.65 14.66 -17.29
N GLU A 130 -18.47 15.25 -17.50
CA GLU A 130 -17.42 15.25 -16.48
C GLU A 130 -17.90 15.89 -15.18
N VAL A 131 -18.64 17.00 -15.26
CA VAL A 131 -19.21 17.67 -14.07
C VAL A 131 -20.12 16.72 -13.28
N SER A 132 -21.04 16.03 -13.96
CA SER A 132 -21.95 15.07 -13.34
C SER A 132 -21.21 13.86 -12.76
N LEU A 133 -20.24 13.32 -13.47
CA LEU A 133 -19.42 12.19 -13.02
C LEU A 133 -18.63 12.55 -11.76
N PHE A 134 -17.98 13.72 -11.73
CA PHE A 134 -17.24 14.19 -10.55
C PHE A 134 -18.15 14.48 -9.37
N ARG A 135 -19.33 15.08 -9.58
CA ARG A 135 -20.34 15.29 -8.53
C ARG A 135 -20.78 13.97 -7.91
N PHE A 136 -21.16 13.01 -8.76
CA PHE A 136 -21.59 11.69 -8.30
C PHE A 136 -20.48 10.97 -7.53
N THR A 137 -19.27 10.92 -8.11
CA THR A 137 -18.10 10.29 -7.48
C THR A 137 -17.79 10.93 -6.12
N TYR A 138 -17.87 12.25 -6.03
CA TYR A 138 -17.64 12.98 -4.78
C TYR A 138 -18.69 12.63 -3.72
N LEU A 139 -19.97 12.69 -4.07
CA LEU A 139 -21.06 12.35 -3.15
C LEU A 139 -20.92 10.90 -2.68
N LEU A 140 -20.60 9.98 -3.59
CA LEU A 140 -20.39 8.57 -3.27
C LEU A 140 -19.17 8.35 -2.36
N THR A 141 -18.05 9.05 -2.60
CA THR A 141 -16.91 9.00 -1.65
C THR A 141 -17.25 9.56 -0.27
N PHE A 142 -17.96 10.67 -0.22
CA PHE A 142 -18.21 11.40 1.01
C PHE A 142 -19.23 10.66 1.88
N PHE A 143 -20.38 10.27 1.31
CA PHE A 143 -21.45 9.59 2.04
C PHE A 143 -21.23 8.08 2.14
N GLY A 144 -20.66 7.44 1.12
CA GLY A 144 -20.38 6.01 1.12
C GLY A 144 -19.08 5.63 1.81
N ALA A 145 -18.26 6.60 2.21
CA ALA A 145 -16.91 6.40 2.74
C ALA A 145 -16.02 5.51 1.83
N CYS A 146 -16.33 5.48 0.54
CA CYS A 146 -15.65 4.63 -0.43
C CYS A 146 -14.23 5.15 -0.70
N ARG A 147 -13.26 4.24 -0.76
CA ARG A 147 -11.91 4.57 -1.25
C ARG A 147 -11.97 4.76 -2.76
N ILE A 148 -11.07 5.58 -3.31
CA ILE A 148 -10.96 5.78 -4.77
C ILE A 148 -10.81 4.42 -5.50
N SER A 149 -10.07 3.47 -4.92
CA SER A 149 -9.90 2.14 -5.49
C SER A 149 -11.16 1.27 -5.51
N GLU A 150 -12.20 1.65 -4.76
CA GLU A 150 -13.49 0.96 -4.72
C GLU A 150 -14.48 1.58 -5.72
N LEU A 151 -14.29 2.86 -6.06
CA LEU A 151 -15.08 3.58 -7.06
C LEU A 151 -14.64 3.30 -8.50
N MET A 152 -13.38 2.90 -8.67
CA MET A 152 -12.84 2.59 -9.98
C MET A 152 -12.95 1.09 -10.24
N ALA A 153 -13.61 0.71 -11.32
CA ALA A 153 -13.52 -0.65 -11.83
C ALA A 153 -12.04 -0.96 -12.16
N PRO A 154 -11.57 -2.19 -11.91
CA PRO A 154 -10.22 -2.59 -12.29
C PRO A 154 -10.09 -2.53 -13.82
N PHE A 155 -9.39 -1.51 -14.32
CA PHE A 155 -9.13 -1.37 -15.74
C PHE A 155 -8.22 -2.52 -16.21
N LYS A 156 -8.78 -3.46 -16.95
CA LYS A 156 -8.02 -4.42 -17.75
C LYS A 156 -7.83 -3.78 -19.12
N ALA A 157 -6.58 -3.53 -19.50
CA ALA A 157 -6.26 -3.01 -20.82
C ALA A 157 -6.95 -3.86 -21.90
N GLY A 158 -7.90 -3.27 -22.64
CA GLY A 158 -8.61 -3.91 -23.75
C GLY A 158 -10.10 -4.22 -23.54
N GLN A 159 -10.68 -4.05 -22.34
CA GLN A 159 -12.13 -4.16 -22.13
C GLN A 159 -12.66 -2.89 -21.47
N GLY A 160 -13.53 -2.16 -22.18
CA GLY A 160 -14.21 -0.97 -21.68
C GLY A 160 -15.10 -1.33 -20.50
N THR A 161 -14.62 -1.04 -19.29
CA THR A 161 -15.39 -1.17 -18.03
C THR A 161 -15.58 0.18 -17.35
N GLY A 162 -15.35 1.28 -18.09
CA GLY A 162 -15.64 2.64 -17.62
C GLY A 162 -17.08 3.01 -17.94
N ILE A 163 -17.66 3.89 -17.14
CA ILE A 163 -18.94 4.54 -17.46
C ILE A 163 -18.69 5.39 -18.70
N GLU A 164 -19.47 5.15 -19.75
CA GLU A 164 -19.41 5.91 -21.01
C GLU A 164 -20.46 7.02 -21.00
N LEU A 165 -20.31 7.99 -21.91
CA LEU A 165 -21.29 9.08 -22.07
C LEU A 165 -22.71 8.55 -22.31
N ALA A 166 -22.84 7.41 -22.99
CA ALA A 166 -24.11 6.75 -23.27
C ALA A 166 -24.81 6.22 -22.02
N ASP A 167 -24.08 5.99 -20.93
CA ASP A 167 -24.61 5.44 -19.68
C ASP A 167 -25.19 6.52 -18.75
N VAL A 168 -25.05 7.80 -19.09
CA VAL A 168 -25.48 8.94 -18.25
C VAL A 168 -26.58 9.74 -18.93
N ILE A 169 -27.78 9.68 -18.35
CA ILE A 169 -28.91 10.52 -18.74
C ILE A 169 -28.81 11.81 -17.91
N LEU A 170 -28.49 12.93 -18.58
CA LEU A 170 -28.58 14.26 -17.97
C LEU A 170 -30.03 14.71 -18.02
N SER A 171 -30.68 14.81 -16.85
CA SER A 171 -31.98 15.47 -16.74
C SER A 171 -31.76 16.98 -16.62
N ASP A 172 -32.13 17.73 -17.65
CA ASP A 172 -32.15 19.20 -17.57
C ASP A 172 -33.19 19.64 -16.54
N SER A 173 -32.76 20.45 -15.57
CA SER A 173 -33.60 21.15 -14.58
C SER A 173 -33.45 22.64 -14.77
#